data_AF-K9UWG0-F1
#
_entry.id   AF-K9UWG0-F1
#
_cell.length_a   1.000
_cell.length_b   1.000
_cell.length_c   1.000
_cell.angle_alpha   90.00
_cell.angle_beta   90.00
_cell.angle_gamma   90.00
#
_symmetry.space_group_name_H-M   'P 1'
#
loop_
_entity.id
_entity.type
_entity.pdbx_description
1 polymer ?
#
loop_
_entity_poly.entity_id
_entity_poly.type
_entity_poly.pdbx_seq_one_letter_code
_entity_poly.pdbx_strand_id
1 'polypeptide(L)'
;MVFNPDFLNDNFDEHPNQLLNESSEEYPNQLLKYLQHQSPEILARIAQSASPEIKQIISQNVQGLVGMLPADNFNVQITTDRDNLAGLLASAMMTGYFLRQMEQRMQLDNLGNGH
;
A
#
# COMPACT_ATOMS: atom_id res chain seq x y z
N MET A 1 -2.75 -0.12 -19.48
CA MET A 1 -2.71 1.30 -19.06
C MET A 1 -1.31 1.60 -18.56
N VAL A 2 -0.73 2.74 -18.95
CA VAL A 2 0.57 3.20 -18.42
C VAL A 2 0.33 3.80 -17.04
N PHE A 3 1.24 3.52 -16.08
CA PHE A 3 1.21 4.15 -14.77
C PHE A 3 1.44 5.66 -14.92
N ASN A 4 0.51 6.47 -14.45
CA ASN A 4 0.68 7.93 -14.38
C ASN A 4 0.85 8.32 -12.90
N PRO A 5 2.05 8.68 -12.41
CA PRO A 5 2.25 9.00 -10.99
C PRO A 5 1.60 10.32 -10.54
N ASP A 6 1.20 11.19 -11.47
CA ASP A 6 0.74 12.55 -11.16
C ASP A 6 -0.54 12.60 -10.32
N PHE A 7 -1.36 11.54 -10.30
CA PHE A 7 -2.54 11.48 -9.43
C PHE A 7 -2.21 11.40 -7.93
N LEU A 8 -0.96 11.06 -7.57
CA LEU A 8 -0.48 11.08 -6.19
C LEU A 8 -0.05 12.49 -5.75
N ASN A 9 0.03 13.43 -6.69
CA ASN A 9 0.53 14.79 -6.50
C ASN A 9 -0.59 15.85 -6.50
N ASP A 10 -1.87 15.45 -6.52
CA ASP A 10 -2.95 16.38 -6.22
C ASP A 10 -2.76 16.87 -4.77
N ASN A 11 -2.57 18.19 -4.61
CA ASN A 11 -2.15 18.82 -3.36
C ASN A 11 -3.09 18.44 -2.20
N PHE A 12 -2.63 17.49 -1.38
CA PHE A 12 -3.28 17.06 -0.14
C PHE A 12 -3.50 18.22 0.86
N ASP A 13 -2.79 19.34 0.66
CA ASP A 13 -2.76 20.48 1.58
C ASP A 13 -3.97 21.44 1.47
N GLU A 14 -4.75 21.43 0.38
CA GLU A 14 -5.87 22.38 0.26
C GLU A 14 -7.20 21.89 0.87
N HIS A 15 -7.42 20.57 1.03
CA HIS A 15 -8.71 20.03 1.49
C HIS A 15 -8.58 18.89 2.51
N PRO A 16 -8.17 19.18 3.76
CA PRO A 16 -7.99 18.17 4.81
C PRO A 16 -9.30 17.47 5.25
N ASN A 17 -10.47 18.00 4.90
CA ASN A 17 -11.78 17.45 5.29
C ASN A 17 -12.49 16.59 4.22
N GLN A 18 -11.88 16.34 3.06
CA GLN A 18 -12.50 15.51 2.00
C GLN A 18 -12.21 14.00 2.13
N LEU A 19 -11.29 13.59 3.01
CA LEU A 19 -10.94 12.18 3.20
C LEU A 19 -11.87 11.41 4.14
N LEU A 20 -12.75 12.10 4.87
CA LEU A 20 -13.55 11.48 5.94
C LEU A 20 -15.03 11.88 5.93
N ASN A 21 -15.48 12.74 5.00
CA ASN A 21 -16.87 13.14 4.94
C ASN A 21 -17.61 12.39 3.84
N GLU A 22 -18.63 11.66 4.26
CA GLU A 22 -19.60 10.92 3.46
C GLU A 22 -20.09 11.73 2.26
N SER A 23 -20.39 11.04 1.15
CA SER A 23 -20.92 11.53 -0.15
C SER A 23 -19.91 12.06 -1.18
N SER A 24 -19.03 11.20 -1.68
CA SER A 24 -18.32 11.42 -2.94
C SER A 24 -18.88 10.52 -4.05
N GLU A 25 -20.07 10.85 -4.52
CA GLU A 25 -20.38 10.62 -5.93
C GLU A 25 -19.29 11.36 -6.74
N GLU A 26 -18.65 10.67 -7.69
CA GLU A 26 -17.91 11.25 -8.83
C GLU A 26 -16.36 11.27 -8.87
N TYR A 27 -15.61 10.76 -7.88
CA TYR A 27 -14.14 10.52 -8.07
C TYR A 27 -13.71 9.08 -7.84
N PRO A 28 -13.69 8.24 -8.89
CA PRO A 28 -13.27 6.86 -8.77
C PRO A 28 -11.78 6.79 -8.41
N ASN A 29 -11.45 6.04 -7.36
CA ASN A 29 -10.07 5.80 -6.92
C ASN A 29 -9.20 5.30 -8.11
N GLN A 30 -8.37 6.20 -8.64
CA GLN A 30 -7.62 5.98 -9.87
C GLN A 30 -6.52 4.93 -9.69
N LEU A 31 -5.95 4.86 -8.49
CA LEU A 31 -4.97 3.84 -8.10
C LEU A 31 -5.60 2.44 -8.09
N LEU A 32 -6.79 2.31 -7.50
CA LEU A 32 -7.56 1.08 -7.48
C LEU A 32 -7.94 0.63 -8.90
N LYS A 33 -8.36 1.58 -9.75
CA LYS A 33 -8.59 1.30 -11.17
C LYS A 33 -7.32 0.83 -11.85
N TYR A 34 -6.19 1.51 -11.66
CA TYR A 34 -4.91 1.12 -12.23
C TYR A 34 -4.50 -0.30 -11.81
N LEU A 35 -4.58 -0.62 -10.51
CA LEU A 35 -4.23 -1.93 -9.96
C LEU A 35 -5.10 -3.06 -10.51
N GLN A 36 -6.41 -2.85 -10.64
CA GLN A 36 -7.32 -3.87 -11.17
C GLN A 36 -7.10 -4.18 -12.65
N HIS A 37 -6.50 -3.26 -13.42
CA HIS A 37 -6.16 -3.49 -14.81
C HIS A 37 -4.74 -4.04 -15.00
N GLN A 38 -3.98 -4.29 -13.92
CA GLN A 38 -2.66 -4.91 -14.01
C GLN A 38 -2.77 -6.42 -14.21
N SER A 39 -1.82 -6.98 -14.96
CA SER A 39 -1.72 -8.43 -15.07
C SER A 39 -1.23 -9.06 -13.75
N PRO A 40 -1.63 -10.31 -13.45
CA PRO A 40 -1.13 -11.04 -12.28
C PRO A 40 0.40 -11.13 -12.24
N GLU A 41 1.05 -11.21 -13.40
CA GLU A 41 2.50 -11.28 -13.53
C GLU A 41 3.21 -10.01 -13.05
N ILE A 42 2.65 -8.83 -13.37
CA ILE A 42 3.19 -7.54 -12.92
C ILE A 42 3.08 -7.44 -11.40
N LEU A 43 1.91 -7.78 -10.85
CA LEU A 43 1.68 -7.78 -9.41
C LEU A 43 2.61 -8.75 -8.67
N ALA A 44 2.80 -9.95 -9.23
CA ALA A 44 3.73 -10.95 -8.68
C ALA A 44 5.18 -10.46 -8.68
N ARG A 45 5.61 -9.80 -9.77
CA ARG A 45 6.95 -9.23 -9.87
C ARG A 45 7.19 -8.13 -8.83
N ILE A 46 6.18 -7.29 -8.60
CA ILE A 46 6.23 -6.24 -7.56
C ILE A 46 6.32 -6.90 -6.17
N ALA A 47 5.48 -7.88 -5.86
CA ALA A 47 5.51 -8.59 -4.58
C ALA A 47 6.85 -9.32 -4.33
N GLN A 48 7.47 -9.86 -5.38
CA GLN A 48 8.79 -10.50 -5.30
C GLN A 48 9.92 -9.51 -5.05
N SER A 49 9.80 -8.28 -5.54
CA SER A 49 10.81 -7.23 -5.36
C SER A 49 10.90 -6.68 -3.93
N ALA A 50 9.90 -6.94 -3.08
CA ALA A 50 9.90 -6.54 -1.69
C ALA A 50 10.85 -7.41 -0.84
N SER A 51 11.62 -6.77 0.04
CA SER A 51 12.50 -7.47 0.98
C SER A 51 11.70 -8.27 2.03
N PRO A 52 12.33 -9.23 2.74
CA PRO A 52 11.69 -9.97 3.82
C PRO A 52 11.11 -9.07 4.93
N GLU A 53 11.84 -8.03 5.32
CA GLU A 53 11.42 -7.06 6.35
C GLU A 53 10.17 -6.30 5.90
N ILE A 54 10.11 -5.93 4.60
CA ILE A 54 8.99 -5.20 4.01
C ILE A 54 7.75 -6.09 4.00
N LYS A 55 7.90 -7.36 3.63
CA LYS A 55 6.82 -8.34 3.62
C LYS A 55 6.23 -8.52 5.02
N GLN A 56 7.07 -8.54 6.05
CA GLN A 56 6.62 -8.67 7.44
C GLN A 56 5.80 -7.46 7.90
N ILE A 57 6.23 -6.24 7.57
CA ILE A 57 5.51 -5.02 7.94
C ILE A 57 4.17 -4.91 7.20
N ILE A 58 4.14 -5.24 5.90
CA ILE A 58 2.88 -5.31 5.15
C ILE A 58 1.92 -6.32 5.78
N SER A 59 2.40 -7.49 6.20
CA SER A 59 1.59 -8.50 6.88
C SER A 59 0.98 -7.98 8.19
N GLN A 60 1.75 -7.27 9.00
CA GLN A 60 1.25 -6.68 10.26
C GLN A 60 0.19 -5.60 10.01
N ASN A 61 0.38 -4.76 8.98
CA ASN A 61 -0.60 -3.74 8.61
C ASN A 61 -1.91 -4.37 8.11
N VAL A 62 -1.84 -5.41 7.28
CA VAL A 62 -3.03 -6.16 6.85
C VAL A 62 -3.75 -6.76 8.06
N GLN A 63 -3.02 -7.36 9.00
CA GLN A 63 -3.59 -7.90 10.24
C GLN A 63 -4.27 -6.81 11.10
N GLY A 64 -3.67 -5.63 11.22
CA GLY A 64 -4.25 -4.50 11.95
C GLY A 64 -5.54 -3.98 11.33
N LEU A 65 -5.64 -4.01 10.00
CA LEU A 65 -6.83 -3.56 9.26
C LEU A 65 -7.94 -4.62 9.24
N VAL A 66 -7.59 -5.89 9.39
CA VAL A 66 -8.50 -7.04 9.41
C VAL A 66 -9.03 -7.36 10.81
N GLY A 67 -8.32 -6.93 11.87
CA GLY A 67 -8.62 -7.25 13.26
C GLY A 67 -8.10 -8.63 13.66
N MET A 68 -7.55 -8.75 14.87
CA MET A 68 -7.05 -10.02 15.41
C MET A 68 -8.19 -11.01 15.65
N LEU A 69 -8.39 -11.95 14.72
CA LEU A 69 -9.16 -13.17 14.95
C LEU A 69 -8.21 -14.38 14.96
N PRO A 70 -8.24 -15.26 15.98
CA PRO A 70 -7.38 -16.43 16.03
C PRO A 70 -7.77 -17.42 14.92
N ALA A 71 -6.91 -17.55 13.93
CA ALA A 71 -7.16 -18.28 12.68
C ALA A 71 -7.38 -19.79 12.84
N ASP A 72 -6.90 -20.40 13.94
CA ASP A 72 -7.02 -21.84 14.18
C ASP A 72 -8.45 -22.29 14.56
N ASN A 73 -9.27 -21.37 15.08
CA ASN A 73 -10.61 -21.68 15.60
C ASN A 73 -11.73 -20.98 14.82
N PHE A 74 -11.39 -20.14 13.84
CA PHE A 74 -12.36 -19.32 13.12
C PHE A 74 -11.97 -19.17 11.65
N ASN A 75 -12.93 -19.39 10.75
CA ASN A 75 -12.82 -18.96 9.37
C ASN A 75 -12.99 -17.44 9.31
N VAL A 76 -11.89 -16.70 9.13
CA VAL A 76 -11.90 -15.24 9.07
C VAL A 76 -12.26 -14.80 7.65
N GLN A 77 -13.51 -14.37 7.46
CA GLN A 77 -13.97 -13.79 6.21
C GLN A 77 -14.05 -12.27 6.35
N ILE A 78 -13.14 -11.56 5.69
CA ILE A 78 -13.17 -10.10 5.63
C ILE A 78 -13.98 -9.71 4.40
N THR A 79 -15.17 -9.18 4.64
CA THR A 79 -15.94 -8.51 3.59
C THR A 79 -15.63 -7.03 3.67
N THR A 80 -15.05 -6.50 2.62
CA THR A 80 -14.72 -5.09 2.51
C THR A 80 -15.18 -4.59 1.15
N ASP A 81 -15.58 -3.33 1.09
CA ASP A 81 -15.82 -2.70 -0.18
C ASP A 81 -14.50 -2.41 -0.90
N ARG A 82 -14.65 -2.05 -2.17
CA ARG A 82 -13.56 -1.81 -3.08
C ARG A 82 -12.65 -0.66 -2.60
N ASP A 83 -13.21 0.34 -1.93
CA ASP A 83 -12.51 1.58 -1.54
C ASP A 83 -11.70 1.37 -0.26
N ASN A 84 -12.26 0.67 0.72
CA ASN A 84 -11.55 0.24 1.90
C ASN A 84 -10.41 -0.73 1.55
N LEU A 85 -10.63 -1.66 0.61
CA LEU A 85 -9.54 -2.49 0.07
C LEU A 85 -8.48 -1.66 -0.66
N ALA A 86 -8.88 -0.63 -1.39
CA ALA A 86 -7.96 0.27 -2.07
C ALA A 86 -7.07 1.05 -1.09
N GLY A 87 -7.65 1.58 -0.02
CA GLY A 87 -6.93 2.26 1.06
C GLY A 87 -5.95 1.32 1.75
N LEU A 88 -6.34 0.06 1.95
CA LEU A 88 -5.48 -0.99 2.50
C LEU A 88 -4.28 -1.27 1.59
N LEU A 89 -4.51 -1.39 0.28
CA LEU A 89 -3.43 -1.58 -0.70
C LEU A 89 -2.54 -0.33 -0.81
N ALA A 90 -3.12 0.87 -0.78
CA ALA A 90 -2.38 2.13 -0.84
C ALA A 90 -1.47 2.31 0.39
N SER A 91 -1.97 2.04 1.59
CA SER A 91 -1.19 2.09 2.83
C SER A 91 -0.08 1.03 2.85
N ALA A 92 -0.36 -0.18 2.38
CA ALA A 92 0.65 -1.21 2.20
C ALA A 92 1.75 -0.78 1.19
N MET A 93 1.38 -0.15 0.08
CA MET A 93 2.34 0.35 -0.92
C MET A 93 3.20 1.50 -0.39
N MET A 94 2.60 2.49 0.29
CA MET A 94 3.34 3.59 0.93
C MET A 94 4.35 3.06 1.94
N THR A 95 3.93 2.08 2.74
CA THR A 95 4.80 1.41 3.69
C THR A 95 5.96 0.70 2.96
N GLY A 96 5.69 -0.02 1.87
CA GLY A 96 6.73 -0.68 1.08
C GLY A 96 7.76 0.29 0.50
N TYR A 97 7.32 1.45 0.00
CA TYR A 97 8.20 2.49 -0.53
C TYR A 97 9.11 3.07 0.56
N PHE A 98 8.53 3.44 1.71
CA PHE A 98 9.29 3.98 2.83
C PHE A 98 10.41 3.05 3.26
N LEU A 99 10.11 1.76 3.36
CA LEU A 99 11.10 0.79 3.81
C LEU A 99 12.20 0.54 2.78
N ARG A 100 11.89 0.58 1.48
CA ARG A 100 12.92 0.55 0.43
C ARG A 100 13.86 1.76 0.52
N GLN A 101 13.32 2.94 0.83
CA GLN A 101 14.12 4.14 1.02
C GLN A 101 15.01 4.05 2.27
N MET A 102 14.53 3.43 3.36
CA MET A 102 15.35 3.15 4.54
C MET A 102 16.49 2.18 4.21
N GLU A 103 16.22 1.10 3.48
CA GLU A 103 17.23 0.13 3.06
C GLU A 103 18.34 0.80 2.22
N GLN A 104 17.96 1.67 1.28
CA GLN A 104 18.91 2.44 0.48
C GLN A 104 19.80 3.35 1.34
N ARG A 105 19.22 4.04 2.33
CA ARG A 105 20.01 4.86 3.27
C ARG A 105 20.99 4.02 4.07
N MET A 106 20.54 2.87 4.61
CA MET A 106 21.41 1.98 5.36
C MET A 106 22.56 1.42 4.51
N GLN A 107 22.31 1.10 3.23
CA GLN A 107 23.36 0.67 2.31
C GLN A 107 24.39 1.78 2.07
N LEU A 108 23.95 3.02 1.86
CA LEU A 108 24.85 4.17 1.70
C LEU A 108 25.69 4.43 2.95
N ASP A 109 25.08 4.36 4.14
CA ASP A 109 25.78 4.54 5.42
C ASP A 109 26.81 3.43 5.66
N ASN A 110 26.48 2.19 5.28
CA ASN A 110 27.38 1.05 5.42
C ASN A 110 28.55 1.09 4.41
N LEU A 111 28.35 1.67 3.21
CA LEU A 111 29.44 1.96 2.28
C LEU A 111 30.32 3.12 2.77
N GLY A 112 29.75 4.12 3.46
CA GLY A 112 30.46 5.28 3.99
C GLY A 112 31.37 4.99 5.19
N ASN A 113 31.05 3.96 5.98
CA ASN A 113 31.80 3.58 7.19
C ASN A 113 32.94 2.57 6.93
N GLY A 114 33.28 2.29 5.67
CA GLY A 114 34.35 1.37 5.25
C GLY A 114 35.71 2.02 4.95
N HIS A 115 35.94 3.28 5.35
CA HIS A 115 37.23 3.99 5.22
C HIS A 115 37.72 4.52 6.57
#